data_AF-A0A432GHS2-F1
#
_entry.id   AF-A0A432GHS2-F1
#
_cell.length_a   1.000
_cell.length_b   1.000
_cell.length_c   1.000
_cell.angle_alpha   90.00
_cell.angle_beta   90.00
_cell.angle_gamma   90.00
#
_symmetry.space_group_name_H-M   'P 1'
#
loop_
_entity.id
_entity.type
_entity.pdbx_description
1 polymer ?
#
loop_
_entity_poly.entity_id
_entity_poly.type
_entity_poly.pdbx_seq_one_letter_code
_entity_poly.pdbx_strand_id
1 'polypeptide(L)'
;MLWSTSGCSAPRPDNLGLKNNMLEPCPSSPNCVLSQASDAKHKIKPIYYATSVEEAKEKLIKVIQSMDGTRIIKQDEVYWHVEFTTRWLRFIDDVEFYFPESEALIHLRSASRSGYWDLGVNRKRVEEIRSRFEELAR
;
A
#
# COMPACT_ATOMS: atom_id res chain seq x y z
N MET A 1 30.32 24.58 5.33
CA MET A 1 29.39 23.88 4.42
C MET A 1 29.44 22.41 4.77
N LEU A 2 28.44 21.95 5.53
CA LEU A 2 28.32 20.53 5.91
C LEU A 2 27.77 19.77 4.70
N TRP A 3 28.53 18.82 4.18
CA TRP A 3 28.03 17.85 3.21
C TRP A 3 27.03 16.95 3.93
N SER A 4 25.74 17.23 3.74
CA SER A 4 24.67 16.29 4.06
C SER A 4 24.90 15.03 3.22
N THR A 5 25.14 13.91 3.90
CA THR A 5 25.15 12.59 3.29
C THR A 5 23.73 12.26 2.84
N SER A 6 23.43 12.54 1.58
CA SER A 6 22.22 12.05 0.92
C SER A 6 22.24 10.53 0.92
N GLY A 7 21.62 9.91 1.93
CA GLY A 7 21.31 8.49 1.89
C GLY A 7 20.45 8.23 0.67
N CYS A 8 20.90 7.35 -0.23
CA CYS A 8 20.15 6.95 -1.42
C CYS A 8 18.84 6.24 -1.01
N SER A 9 17.82 7.01 -0.64
CA SER A 9 16.43 6.55 -0.69
C SER A 9 15.97 6.72 -2.13
N ALA A 10 15.49 5.65 -2.74
CA ALA A 10 14.92 5.71 -4.09
C ALA A 10 13.84 6.82 -4.13
N PRO A 11 13.90 7.72 -5.13
CA PRO A 11 12.93 8.80 -5.25
C PRO A 11 11.52 8.20 -5.39
N ARG A 12 10.52 8.96 -4.94
CA ARG A 12 9.12 8.55 -5.14
C ARG A 12 8.82 8.47 -6.63
N PRO A 13 8.15 7.42 -7.12
CA PRO A 13 7.70 7.37 -8.51
C PRO A 13 6.69 8.49 -8.81
N ASP A 14 6.82 9.13 -9.97
CA ASP A 14 5.91 10.21 -10.39
C ASP A 14 4.56 9.70 -10.92
N ASN A 15 4.43 8.39 -11.11
CA ASN A 15 3.25 7.75 -11.69
C ASN A 15 2.25 7.19 -10.67
N LEU A 16 2.49 7.37 -9.36
CA LEU A 16 1.56 6.96 -8.30
C LEU A 16 0.25 7.76 -8.33
N GLY A 17 -0.79 7.22 -7.71
CA GLY A 17 -2.11 7.83 -7.67
C GLY A 17 -3.15 7.10 -8.51
N LEU A 18 -4.38 7.62 -8.45
CA LEU A 18 -5.49 7.12 -9.26
C LEU A 18 -5.49 7.71 -10.66
N LYS A 19 -5.66 6.85 -11.65
CA LYS A 19 -5.92 7.22 -13.05
C LYS A 19 -7.13 6.43 -13.52
N ASN A 20 -8.20 7.12 -13.90
CA ASN A 20 -9.45 6.48 -14.36
C ASN A 20 -9.98 5.40 -13.40
N ASN A 21 -10.03 5.70 -12.08
CA ASN A 21 -10.46 4.77 -11.02
C ASN A 21 -9.62 3.47 -10.91
N MET A 22 -8.39 3.50 -11.40
CA MET A 22 -7.44 2.40 -11.29
C MET A 22 -6.19 2.85 -10.57
N LEU A 23 -5.67 1.98 -9.72
CA LEU A 23 -4.31 2.11 -9.19
C LEU A 23 -3.29 1.76 -10.29
N GLU A 24 -2.08 2.30 -10.17
CA GLU A 24 -1.02 2.05 -11.14
C GLU A 24 -0.72 0.55 -11.28
N PRO A 25 -0.65 -0.02 -12.50
CA PRO A 25 -0.34 -1.43 -12.68
C PRO A 25 0.99 -1.84 -12.04
N CYS A 26 1.08 -3.09 -11.59
CA CYS A 26 2.37 -3.63 -11.19
C CYS A 26 3.30 -3.75 -12.41
N PRO A 27 4.59 -3.38 -12.28
CA PRO A 27 5.58 -3.71 -13.30
C PRO A 27 5.77 -5.23 -13.40
N SER A 28 6.60 -5.69 -14.35
CA SER A 28 6.88 -7.12 -14.51
C SER A 28 7.66 -7.73 -13.33
N SER A 29 8.24 -6.91 -12.45
CA SER A 29 9.01 -7.34 -11.29
C SER A 29 8.12 -7.88 -10.17
N PRO A 30 8.58 -8.91 -9.43
CA PRO A 30 7.81 -9.61 -8.40
C PRO A 30 7.55 -8.82 -7.10
N ASN A 31 8.21 -7.69 -6.92
CA ASN A 31 8.13 -6.82 -5.74
C ASN A 31 6.92 -5.86 -5.77
N CYS A 32 5.80 -6.29 -6.36
CA CYS A 32 4.57 -5.54 -6.41
C CYS A 32 3.37 -6.47 -6.29
N VAL A 33 2.37 -6.06 -5.53
CA VAL A 33 1.04 -6.69 -5.54
C VAL A 33 -0.04 -5.64 -5.74
N LEU A 34 -1.12 -6.01 -6.42
CA LEU A 34 -2.22 -5.12 -6.77
C LEU A 34 -3.53 -5.90 -6.81
N SER A 35 -4.57 -5.38 -6.16
CA SER A 35 -5.87 -6.07 -6.10
C SER A 35 -6.62 -6.09 -7.43
N GLN A 36 -6.36 -5.11 -8.28
CA GLN A 36 -6.90 -4.98 -9.62
C GLN A 36 -6.04 -5.70 -10.68
N ALA A 37 -4.99 -6.43 -10.29
CA ALA A 37 -4.14 -7.16 -11.24
C ALA A 37 -4.89 -8.33 -11.89
N SER A 38 -4.65 -8.53 -13.19
CA SER A 38 -5.17 -9.66 -13.95
C SER A 38 -4.28 -10.90 -13.85
N ASP A 39 -2.97 -10.73 -13.61
CA ASP A 39 -2.02 -11.83 -13.52
C ASP A 39 -1.92 -12.40 -12.11
N ALA A 40 -1.74 -13.72 -12.00
CA ALA A 40 -1.71 -14.42 -10.72
C ALA A 40 -0.51 -14.03 -9.83
N LYS A 41 0.59 -13.56 -10.42
CA LYS A 41 1.83 -13.23 -9.71
C LYS A 41 1.66 -11.97 -8.86
N HIS A 42 1.03 -10.94 -9.39
CA HIS A 42 0.81 -9.67 -8.69
C HIS A 42 -0.55 -9.60 -8.00
N LYS A 43 -1.52 -10.46 -8.37
CA LYS A 43 -2.86 -10.43 -7.78
C LYS A 43 -2.84 -10.65 -6.27
N ILE A 44 -3.59 -9.81 -5.58
CA ILE A 44 -3.90 -9.90 -4.15
C ILE A 44 -5.40 -9.65 -3.96
N LYS A 45 -5.99 -10.10 -2.86
CA LYS A 45 -7.41 -9.83 -2.61
C LYS A 45 -7.60 -8.36 -2.14
N PRO A 46 -8.72 -7.69 -2.47
CA PRO A 46 -9.10 -6.40 -1.91
C PRO A 46 -9.64 -6.56 -0.48
N ILE A 47 -9.55 -5.52 0.36
CA ILE A 47 -10.14 -5.57 1.71
C ILE A 47 -11.64 -5.36 1.57
N TYR A 48 -12.46 -6.32 2.01
CA TYR A 48 -13.92 -6.16 2.02
C TYR A 48 -14.37 -5.59 3.35
N TYR A 49 -15.42 -4.77 3.33
CA TYR A 49 -16.04 -4.25 4.54
C TYR A 49 -17.57 -4.32 4.43
N ALA A 50 -18.25 -4.42 5.56
CA ALA A 50 -19.72 -4.49 5.65
C ALA A 50 -20.33 -3.29 6.40
N THR A 51 -19.50 -2.29 6.71
CA THR A 51 -19.82 -1.07 7.45
C THR A 51 -19.90 0.13 6.51
N SER A 52 -20.03 1.34 7.04
CA SER A 52 -19.80 2.54 6.22
C SER A 52 -18.33 2.63 5.79
N VAL A 53 -18.07 3.37 4.70
CA VAL A 53 -16.70 3.61 4.22
C VAL A 53 -15.89 4.43 5.22
N GLU A 54 -16.54 5.31 5.99
CA GLU A 54 -15.91 6.08 7.07
C GLU A 54 -15.41 5.16 8.18
N GLU A 55 -16.24 4.22 8.63
CA GLU A 55 -15.84 3.25 9.66
C GLU A 55 -14.72 2.32 9.14
N ALA A 56 -14.80 1.92 7.87
CA ALA A 56 -13.73 1.15 7.23
C ALA A 56 -12.42 1.95 7.19
N LYS A 57 -12.46 3.23 6.81
CA LYS A 57 -11.28 4.12 6.84
C LYS A 57 -10.71 4.25 8.26
N GLU A 58 -11.55 4.45 9.27
CA GLU A 58 -11.12 4.52 10.68
C GLU A 58 -10.43 3.24 11.16
N LYS A 59 -10.95 2.07 10.76
CA LYS A 59 -10.31 0.78 11.07
C LYS A 59 -8.98 0.65 10.33
N LEU A 60 -8.95 0.96 9.04
CA LEU A 60 -7.74 0.84 8.23
C LEU A 60 -6.62 1.75 8.74
N ILE A 61 -6.93 3.00 9.13
CA ILE A 61 -5.91 3.91 9.64
C ILE A 61 -5.34 3.44 10.99
N LYS A 62 -6.17 2.86 11.88
CA LYS A 62 -5.70 2.24 13.13
C LYS A 62 -4.73 1.09 12.85
N VAL A 63 -5.05 0.23 11.88
CA VAL A 63 -4.16 -0.86 11.46
C VAL A 63 -2.83 -0.31 10.94
N ILE A 64 -2.88 0.62 9.99
CA ILE A 64 -1.69 1.23 9.37
C ILE A 64 -0.79 1.88 10.43
N GLN A 65 -1.35 2.66 11.35
CA GLN A 65 -0.61 3.33 12.41
C GLN A 65 -0.03 2.39 13.47
N SER A 66 -0.58 1.16 13.59
CA SER A 66 -0.05 0.12 14.49
C SER A 66 1.18 -0.62 13.93
N MET A 67 1.57 -0.34 12.68
CA MET A 67 2.68 -1.01 12.00
C MET A 67 3.94 -0.14 12.01
N ASP A 68 5.09 -0.77 12.19
CA ASP A 68 6.40 -0.10 12.22
C ASP A 68 6.78 0.49 10.87
N GLY A 69 7.53 1.61 10.91
CA GLY A 69 8.15 2.21 9.72
C GLY A 69 7.16 2.90 8.77
N THR A 70 5.96 3.21 9.25
CA THR A 70 4.86 3.77 8.47
C THR A 70 4.94 5.29 8.39
N ARG A 71 4.68 5.85 7.20
CA ARG A 71 4.51 7.30 6.98
C ARG A 71 3.35 7.56 6.03
N ILE A 72 2.33 8.27 6.50
CA ILE A 72 1.18 8.68 5.66
C ILE A 72 1.62 9.87 4.81
N ILE A 73 1.51 9.73 3.49
CA ILE A 73 1.90 10.76 2.51
C ILE A 73 0.69 11.55 2.04
N LYS A 74 -0.42 10.85 1.78
CA LYS A 74 -1.64 11.44 1.26
C LYS A 74 -2.85 10.68 1.80
N GLN A 75 -3.89 11.41 2.16
CA GLN A 75 -5.12 10.85 2.71
C GLN A 75 -6.31 11.70 2.25
N ASP A 76 -6.85 11.35 1.09
CA ASP A 76 -8.00 12.04 0.52
C ASP A 76 -9.26 11.19 0.72
N GLU A 77 -10.40 11.65 0.19
CA GLU A 77 -11.67 10.91 0.29
C GLU A 77 -11.63 9.55 -0.40
N VAL A 78 -11.07 9.47 -1.61
CA VAL A 78 -11.08 8.22 -2.40
C VAL A 78 -9.72 7.55 -2.49
N TYR A 79 -8.63 8.19 -2.07
CA TYR A 79 -7.27 7.69 -2.30
C TYR A 79 -6.31 8.00 -1.16
N TRP A 80 -5.63 6.97 -0.65
CA TRP A 80 -4.57 7.12 0.34
C TRP A 80 -3.24 6.59 -0.20
N HIS A 81 -2.16 7.26 0.18
CA HIS A 81 -0.78 6.83 -0.08
C HIS A 81 0.01 6.81 1.22
N VAL A 82 0.61 5.65 1.50
CA VAL A 82 1.39 5.37 2.69
C VAL A 82 2.73 4.78 2.27
N GLU A 83 3.81 5.22 2.90
CA GLU A 83 5.14 4.64 2.75
C GLU A 83 5.44 3.71 3.92
N PHE A 84 5.99 2.54 3.64
CA PHE A 84 6.54 1.62 4.64
C PHE A 84 8.05 1.48 4.45
N THR A 85 8.81 1.73 5.51
CA THR A 85 10.27 1.59 5.50
C THR A 85 10.70 0.31 6.23
N THR A 86 11.41 -0.56 5.54
CA THR A 86 11.94 -1.80 6.13
C THR A 86 13.08 -1.51 7.12
N ARG A 87 13.04 -2.14 8.30
CA ARG A 87 13.93 -1.83 9.43
C ARG A 87 15.44 -2.03 9.16
N TRP A 88 15.79 -3.07 8.41
CA TRP A 88 17.20 -3.47 8.21
C TRP A 88 17.84 -2.89 6.95
N LEU A 89 17.09 -2.88 5.84
CA LEU A 89 17.60 -2.47 4.53
C LEU A 89 17.14 -1.07 4.12
N ARG A 90 16.23 -0.45 4.89
CA ARG A 90 15.67 0.88 4.63
C ARG A 90 15.04 1.03 3.24
N PHE A 91 14.60 -0.08 2.64
CA PHE A 91 13.79 -0.02 1.44
C PHE A 91 12.43 0.60 1.76
N ILE A 92 12.00 1.49 0.88
CA ILE A 92 10.70 2.15 0.94
C ILE A 92 9.78 1.45 -0.03
N ASP A 93 8.64 1.04 0.50
CA ASP A 93 7.52 0.50 -0.27
C ASP A 93 6.38 1.52 -0.27
N ASP A 94 5.84 1.82 -1.44
CA ASP A 94 4.65 2.64 -1.60
C ASP A 94 3.41 1.74 -1.55
N VAL A 95 2.52 2.02 -0.59
CA VAL A 95 1.24 1.35 -0.41
C VAL A 95 0.12 2.33 -0.69
N GLU A 96 -0.73 1.98 -1.64
CA GLU A 96 -1.84 2.80 -2.10
C GLU A 96 -3.15 2.10 -1.79
N PHE A 97 -4.14 2.87 -1.34
CA PHE A 97 -5.50 2.39 -1.07
C PHE A 97 -6.49 3.22 -1.87
N TYR A 98 -7.44 2.55 -2.51
CA TYR A 98 -8.51 3.14 -3.28
C TYR A 98 -9.86 2.70 -2.73
N PHE A 99 -10.72 3.68 -2.45
CA PHE A 99 -12.07 3.51 -1.92
C PHE A 99 -13.08 3.84 -3.03
N PRO A 100 -13.51 2.86 -3.86
CA PRO A 100 -14.58 3.08 -4.84
C PRO A 100 -15.92 3.39 -4.14
N GLU A 101 -16.67 4.36 -4.65
CA GLU A 101 -17.99 4.73 -4.10
C GLU A 101 -19.05 3.65 -4.36
N SER A 102 -18.91 2.87 -5.43
CA SER A 102 -19.90 1.89 -5.88
C SER A 102 -19.76 0.51 -5.23
N GLU A 103 -18.70 0.27 -4.46
CA GLU A 103 -18.35 -1.07 -3.96
C GLU A 103 -17.91 -1.06 -2.50
N ALA A 104 -18.38 -2.02 -1.71
CA ALA A 104 -18.01 -2.20 -0.31
C ALA A 104 -16.65 -2.91 -0.14
N LEU A 105 -15.63 -2.40 -0.85
CA LEU A 105 -14.26 -2.90 -0.78
C LEU A 105 -13.23 -1.79 -0.90
N ILE A 106 -12.00 -2.09 -0.52
CA ILE A 106 -10.84 -1.23 -0.66
C ILE A 106 -9.86 -1.93 -1.59
N HIS A 107 -9.63 -1.33 -2.75
CA HIS A 107 -8.56 -1.75 -3.63
C HIS A 107 -7.22 -1.29 -3.07
N LEU A 108 -6.17 -2.06 -3.32
CA LEU A 108 -4.85 -1.75 -2.78
C LEU A 108 -3.72 -2.24 -3.67
N ARG A 109 -2.61 -1.51 -3.57
CA ARG A 109 -1.33 -1.79 -4.21
C ARG A 109 -0.22 -1.64 -3.19
N SER A 110 0.79 -2.50 -3.24
CA SER A 110 2.02 -2.37 -2.46
C SER A 110 3.20 -2.69 -3.36
N ALA A 111 4.11 -1.74 -3.54
CA ALA A 111 5.24 -1.88 -4.45
C ALA A 111 6.53 -1.28 -3.87
N SER A 112 7.65 -1.99 -4.02
CA SER A 112 8.95 -1.45 -3.66
C SER A 112 9.44 -0.43 -4.68
N ARG A 113 10.05 0.67 -4.22
CA ARG A 113 10.66 1.69 -5.13
C ARG A 113 11.91 1.22 -5.85
N SER A 114 12.59 0.23 -5.28
CA SER A 114 13.88 -0.24 -5.79
C SER A 114 14.08 -1.71 -5.46
N GLY A 115 15.05 -2.33 -6.13
CA GLY A 115 15.26 -3.77 -6.10
C GLY A 115 14.31 -4.51 -7.03
N TYR A 116 14.68 -5.73 -7.42
CA TYR A 116 13.82 -6.60 -8.22
C TYR A 116 13.01 -7.55 -7.34
N TRP A 117 13.62 -8.04 -6.26
CA TRP A 117 13.05 -9.00 -5.33
C TRP A 117 12.86 -8.35 -3.96
N ASP A 118 11.69 -8.60 -3.35
CA ASP A 118 11.35 -8.18 -1.99
C ASP A 118 11.13 -9.38 -1.05
N LEU A 119 11.41 -10.61 -1.50
CA LEU A 119 11.14 -11.86 -0.78
C LEU A 119 9.67 -11.98 -0.30
N GLY A 120 8.74 -11.38 -1.06
CA GLY A 120 7.31 -11.36 -0.77
C GLY A 120 6.91 -10.40 0.34
N VAL A 121 7.77 -9.45 0.74
CA VAL A 121 7.48 -8.45 1.77
C VAL A 121 6.19 -7.67 1.47
N ASN A 122 6.00 -7.20 0.23
CA ASN A 122 4.79 -6.46 -0.14
C ASN A 122 3.52 -7.31 0.01
N ARG A 123 3.58 -8.57 -0.43
CA ARG A 123 2.46 -9.50 -0.27
C ARG A 123 2.15 -9.78 1.21
N LYS A 124 3.18 -10.07 2.01
CA LYS A 124 3.04 -10.32 3.46
C LYS A 124 2.45 -9.12 4.18
N ARG A 125 2.93 -7.90 3.87
CA ARG A 125 2.41 -6.66 4.44
C ARG A 125 0.93 -6.49 4.15
N VAL A 126 0.53 -6.68 2.90
CA VAL A 126 -0.87 -6.52 2.52
C VAL A 126 -1.76 -7.55 3.21
N GLU A 127 -1.34 -8.81 3.28
CA GLU A 127 -2.12 -9.83 4.01
C GLU A 127 -2.17 -9.56 5.52
N GLU A 128 -1.11 -9.01 6.12
CA GLU A 128 -1.13 -8.58 7.51
C GLU A 128 -2.12 -7.42 7.74
N ILE A 129 -2.12 -6.42 6.86
CA ILE A 129 -3.09 -5.31 6.92
C ILE A 129 -4.52 -5.86 6.82
N ARG A 130 -4.77 -6.78 5.89
CA ARG A 130 -6.08 -7.44 5.72
C ARG A 130 -6.49 -8.20 6.99
N SER A 131 -5.61 -9.03 7.54
CA SER A 131 -5.89 -9.81 8.75
C SER A 131 -6.24 -8.90 9.93
N ARG A 132 -5.41 -7.89 10.20
CA ARG A 132 -5.64 -6.94 11.30
C ARG A 132 -6.90 -6.11 11.09
N PHE A 133 -7.23 -5.75 9.84
CA PHE A 133 -8.47 -5.07 9.52
C PHE A 133 -9.69 -5.95 9.82
N GLU A 134 -9.66 -7.21 9.38
CA GLU A 134 -10.72 -8.20 9.62
C GLU A 134 -10.89 -8.47 11.13
N GLU A 135 -9.81 -8.46 11.91
CA GLU A 135 -9.85 -8.58 13.37
C GLU A 135 -10.57 -7.41 14.05
N LEU A 136 -10.35 -6.16 13.59
CA LEU A 136 -11.06 -4.99 14.09
C LEU A 136 -12.51 -4.89 13.59
N ALA A 137 -12.89 -5.71 12.60
CA ALA A 137 -14.24 -5.77 12.07
C ALA A 137 -15.14 -6.79 12.79
N ARG A 138 -14.57 -7.62 13.66
CA ARG A 138 -15.32 -8.52 14.56
C ARG A 138 -15.85 -7.78 15.77
#